data_AF-K0WF56-F1
#
_entry.id   AF-K0WF56-F1
#
_cell.length_a   1.000
_cell.length_b   1.000
_cell.length_c   1.000
_cell.angle_alpha   90.00
_cell.angle_beta   90.00
_cell.angle_gamma   90.00
#
_symmetry.space_group_name_H-M   'P 1'
#
loop_
_entity.id
_entity.type
_entity.pdbx_description
1 polymer ?
#
loop_
_entity_poly.entity_id
_entity_poly.type
_entity_poly.pdbx_seq_one_letter_code
_entity_poly.pdbx_strand_id
1 'polypeptide(L)'
;KPLDTADMTIERRISATYKDLPGGQLLGPTFDYTHRLLDPSLLQDEAVDAPAQRPAETGRVMRVSEILGEEGLIEADGDMPEDHEIGDLTREPMEFPMTRDLRLQALARGDEGFLLALGYSTQRGYGRNHPFTGEIRIGDVEVEFDVPELGFAISLGTIQITECQMVNQFKGSAKAPPQFTRGYGLVFGQSERKAMAMSLVDRALRAEELGEDITAPAQDEEFVISHSDNVQATGFVEHLKLPHYVDFQAELDLVRRMRREFEAARNGSEDMKEAAE
;
A
#
# COMPACT_ATOMS: atom_id res chain seq x y z
N LYS A 1 17.64 7.76 13.84
CA LYS A 1 17.99 8.04 12.43
C LYS A 1 17.06 7.32 11.48
N PRO A 2 16.97 7.73 10.20
CA PRO A 2 16.31 6.93 9.17
C PRO A 2 16.94 5.53 9.04
N LEU A 3 16.15 4.53 8.64
CA LEU A 3 16.64 3.19 8.37
C LEU A 3 17.48 3.17 7.09
N ASP A 4 18.61 2.44 7.12
CA ASP A 4 19.40 2.19 5.91
C ASP A 4 19.17 0.76 5.39
N THR A 5 18.28 0.62 4.41
CA THR A 5 17.99 -0.69 3.81
C THR A 5 19.07 -1.18 2.84
N ALA A 6 20.12 -0.38 2.57
CA ALA A 6 21.27 -0.79 1.77
C ALA A 6 22.19 -1.73 2.56
N ASP A 7 22.23 -1.55 3.89
CA ASP A 7 23.01 -2.34 4.84
C ASP A 7 22.21 -3.49 5.48
N MET A 8 21.06 -3.83 4.88
CA MET A 8 20.22 -4.94 5.31
C MET A 8 20.99 -6.27 5.32
N THR A 9 20.84 -7.03 6.41
CA THR A 9 21.23 -8.44 6.45
C THR A 9 20.13 -9.26 5.79
N ILE A 10 20.30 -9.52 4.49
CA ILE A 10 19.27 -10.09 3.62
C ILE A 10 19.05 -11.58 3.89
N GLU A 11 17.79 -11.95 4.12
CA GLU A 11 17.31 -13.35 4.18
C GLU A 11 16.66 -13.81 2.87
N ARG A 12 16.05 -12.87 2.15
CA ARG A 12 15.41 -13.08 0.86
C ARG A 12 15.62 -11.86 -0.03
N ARG A 13 15.96 -12.09 -1.29
CA ARG A 13 16.10 -11.06 -2.32
C ARG A 13 15.77 -11.62 -3.68
N ILE A 14 14.76 -11.05 -4.32
CA ILE A 14 14.37 -11.42 -5.68
C ILE A 14 14.17 -10.20 -6.57
N SER A 15 14.35 -10.40 -7.86
CA SER A 15 14.03 -9.44 -8.91
C SER A 15 13.41 -10.13 -10.10
N ALA A 16 12.39 -9.51 -10.70
CA ALA A 16 11.77 -9.98 -11.93
C ALA A 16 12.31 -9.27 -13.18
N THR A 17 13.16 -8.24 -13.04
CA THR A 17 13.68 -7.45 -14.16
C THR A 17 15.01 -7.97 -14.70
N TYR A 18 15.72 -8.81 -13.95
CA TYR A 18 16.97 -9.46 -14.37
C TYR A 18 16.94 -10.96 -14.07
N LYS A 19 17.53 -11.74 -14.97
CA LYS A 19 17.70 -13.19 -14.77
C LYS A 19 18.64 -13.48 -13.59
N ASP A 20 19.73 -12.73 -13.51
CA ASP A 20 20.72 -12.81 -12.44
C ASP A 20 21.20 -11.41 -12.08
N LEU A 21 21.65 -11.24 -10.84
CA LEU A 21 22.01 -9.95 -10.27
C LEU A 21 23.35 -10.04 -9.55
N PRO A 22 24.08 -8.93 -9.39
CA PRO A 22 25.10 -8.85 -8.35
C PRO A 22 24.49 -9.27 -7.00
N GLY A 23 25.09 -10.25 -6.31
CA GLY A 23 24.55 -10.88 -5.10
C GLY A 23 23.49 -11.96 -5.33
N GLY A 24 23.15 -12.27 -6.58
CA GLY A 24 22.27 -13.37 -6.98
C GLY A 24 20.79 -13.20 -6.63
N GLN A 25 20.00 -14.21 -7.02
CA GLN A 25 18.61 -14.38 -6.62
C GLN A 25 18.57 -15.28 -5.36
N LEU A 26 18.19 -14.70 -4.23
CA LEU A 26 18.07 -15.41 -2.95
C LEU A 26 16.59 -15.64 -2.62
N LEU A 27 16.09 -16.85 -2.87
CA LEU A 27 14.67 -17.16 -2.62
C LEU A 27 14.28 -17.04 -1.15
N GLY A 28 15.19 -17.33 -0.21
CA GLY A 28 14.89 -17.31 1.22
C GLY A 28 13.71 -18.21 1.63
N PRO A 29 13.19 -18.04 2.85
CA PRO A 29 11.94 -18.68 3.29
C PRO A 29 10.75 -18.13 2.49
N THR A 30 10.03 -18.98 1.76
CA THR A 30 8.90 -18.54 0.93
C THR A 30 7.90 -19.66 0.64
N PHE A 31 6.65 -19.28 0.38
CA PHE A 31 5.60 -20.18 -0.11
C PHE A 31 5.44 -20.18 -1.64
N ASP A 32 6.15 -19.33 -2.39
CA ASP A 32 5.87 -19.03 -3.81
C ASP A 32 5.73 -20.27 -4.71
N TYR A 33 6.60 -21.25 -4.51
CA TYR A 33 6.69 -22.44 -5.37
C TYR A 33 6.06 -23.70 -4.75
N THR A 34 5.37 -23.56 -3.62
CA THR A 34 4.73 -24.70 -2.94
C THR A 34 3.45 -25.14 -3.64
N HIS A 35 3.09 -26.42 -3.53
CA HIS A 35 1.75 -26.86 -3.91
C HIS A 35 0.79 -26.54 -2.76
N ARG A 36 -0.34 -25.88 -3.06
CA ARG A 36 -1.31 -25.43 -2.05
C ARG A 36 -2.25 -26.58 -1.68
N LEU A 37 -1.70 -27.60 -1.04
CA LEU A 37 -2.41 -28.75 -0.50
C LEU A 37 -2.44 -28.65 1.03
N LEU A 38 -3.55 -29.01 1.65
CA LEU A 38 -3.59 -29.16 3.10
C LEU A 38 -2.64 -30.28 3.50
N ASP A 39 -1.79 -29.99 4.47
CA ASP A 39 -0.82 -30.94 4.99
C ASP A 39 -1.34 -31.57 6.29
N PRO A 40 -1.80 -32.84 6.28
CA PRO A 40 -2.31 -33.51 7.46
C PRO A 40 -1.22 -33.79 8.51
N SER A 41 0.07 -33.73 8.14
CA SER A 41 1.17 -33.94 9.08
C SER A 41 1.22 -32.87 10.17
N LEU A 42 0.76 -31.64 9.87
CA LEU A 42 0.69 -30.51 10.80
C LEU A 42 -0.30 -30.73 11.98
N LEU A 43 -1.10 -31.79 11.94
CA LEU A 43 -1.93 -32.22 13.09
C LEU A 43 -1.13 -32.99 14.15
N GLN A 44 0.11 -33.36 13.84
CA GLN A 44 1.02 -34.11 14.70
C GLN A 44 2.25 -33.25 15.03
N ASP A 45 2.96 -33.62 16.09
CA ASP A 45 4.22 -32.98 16.49
C ASP A 45 5.39 -33.70 15.81
N GLU A 46 5.61 -33.41 14.53
CA GLU A 46 6.71 -33.96 13.74
C GLU A 46 7.98 -33.12 13.89
N ALA A 47 9.14 -33.77 13.96
CA ALA A 47 10.41 -33.06 14.03
C ALA A 47 10.72 -32.36 12.70
N VAL A 48 11.15 -31.10 12.77
CA VAL A 48 11.59 -30.32 11.60
C VAL A 48 13.06 -30.60 11.33
N ASP A 49 13.37 -31.01 10.09
CA ASP A 49 14.75 -31.24 9.66
C ASP A 49 15.59 -29.96 9.72
N ALA A 50 16.85 -30.10 10.13
CA ALA A 50 17.78 -28.99 10.10
C ALA A 50 18.07 -28.58 8.63
N PRO A 51 18.09 -27.27 8.31
CA PRO A 51 18.34 -26.82 6.96
C PRO A 51 19.79 -27.08 6.55
N ALA A 52 20.00 -27.39 5.28
CA ALA A 52 21.35 -27.43 4.71
C ALA A 52 22.00 -26.04 4.81
N GLN A 53 23.29 -26.00 5.16
CA GLN A 53 24.05 -24.77 5.33
C GLN A 53 25.01 -24.52 4.17
N ARG A 54 25.19 -23.24 3.84
CA ARG A 54 26.21 -22.76 2.89
C ARG A 54 27.03 -21.65 3.54
N PRO A 55 28.27 -21.40 3.10
CA PRO A 55 29.02 -20.21 3.53
C PRO A 55 28.21 -18.93 3.25
N ALA A 56 28.22 -18.01 4.21
CA ALA A 56 27.58 -16.71 4.04
C ALA A 56 28.31 -15.91 2.96
N GLU A 57 27.54 -15.30 2.04
CA GLU A 57 28.07 -14.27 1.17
C GLU A 57 28.28 -13.00 1.98
N THR A 58 29.39 -12.31 1.71
CA THR A 58 29.77 -11.09 2.45
C THR A 58 29.92 -9.93 1.48
N GLY A 59 29.55 -8.74 1.93
CA GLY A 59 29.64 -7.51 1.15
C GLY A 59 28.28 -6.91 0.83
N ARG A 60 28.32 -5.67 0.31
CA ARG A 60 27.13 -4.91 -0.05
C ARG A 60 26.44 -5.53 -1.27
N VAL A 61 25.14 -5.73 -1.17
CA VAL A 61 24.30 -6.17 -2.29
C VAL A 61 23.63 -4.94 -2.92
N MET A 62 24.12 -4.57 -4.10
CA MET A 62 23.63 -3.40 -4.85
C MET A 62 22.12 -3.53 -5.14
N ARG A 63 21.37 -2.44 -4.98
CA ARG A 63 19.94 -2.39 -5.32
C ARG A 63 19.74 -2.44 -6.83
N VAL A 64 18.64 -3.03 -7.28
CA VAL A 64 18.30 -3.02 -8.72
C VAL A 64 18.06 -1.60 -9.22
N SER A 65 17.48 -0.74 -8.38
CA SER A 65 17.32 0.68 -8.68
C SER A 65 18.64 1.44 -8.80
N GLU A 66 19.68 1.06 -8.03
CA GLU A 66 21.03 1.63 -8.18
C GLU A 66 21.62 1.24 -9.54
N ILE A 67 21.50 -0.02 -9.96
CA ILE A 67 21.97 -0.50 -11.27
C ILE A 67 21.29 0.28 -12.41
N LEU A 68 19.96 0.43 -12.35
CA LEU A 68 19.21 1.20 -13.35
C LEU A 68 19.55 2.70 -13.30
N GLY A 69 19.85 3.22 -12.10
CA GLY A 69 20.19 4.62 -11.86
C GLY A 69 21.55 5.01 -12.45
N GLU A 70 22.55 4.11 -12.44
CA GLU A 70 23.86 4.34 -13.05
C GLU A 70 23.77 4.66 -14.55
N GLU A 71 22.77 4.10 -15.23
CA GLU A 71 22.48 4.34 -16.65
C GLU A 71 21.43 5.46 -16.89
N GLY A 72 20.91 6.07 -15.82
CA GLY A 72 19.83 7.07 -15.90
C GLY A 72 18.50 6.49 -16.42
N LEU A 73 18.28 5.18 -16.25
CA LEU A 73 17.10 4.47 -16.76
C LEU A 73 15.90 4.53 -15.82
N ILE A 74 16.09 4.92 -14.56
CA ILE A 74 15.02 5.06 -13.55
C ILE A 74 15.16 6.39 -12.84
N GLU A 75 14.03 6.98 -12.44
CA GLU A 75 14.05 8.16 -11.57
C GLU A 75 14.74 7.87 -10.22
N ALA A 76 15.44 8.88 -9.70
CA ALA A 76 16.04 8.84 -8.37
C ALA A 76 14.98 8.70 -7.26
N ASP A 77 15.40 8.38 -6.04
CA ASP A 77 14.51 8.26 -4.88
C ASP A 77 13.78 9.59 -4.55
N GLY A 78 14.31 10.71 -5.06
CA GLY A 78 13.83 12.07 -4.83
C GLY A 78 14.72 12.78 -3.81
N ASP A 79 14.96 14.08 -4.02
CA ASP A 79 15.67 14.92 -3.06
C ASP A 79 14.63 15.68 -2.24
N MET A 80 14.70 15.54 -0.92
CA MET A 80 13.97 16.42 0.00
C MET A 80 14.94 17.53 0.46
N PRO A 81 14.47 18.79 0.59
CA PRO A 81 15.28 19.84 1.21
C PRO A 81 15.83 19.39 2.57
N GLU A 82 17.05 19.80 2.92
CA GLU A 82 17.67 19.45 4.21
C GLU A 82 16.84 19.88 5.42
N ASP A 83 16.01 20.91 5.25
CA ASP A 83 15.09 21.47 6.24
C ASP A 83 13.65 20.92 6.12
N HIS A 84 13.40 19.93 5.26
CA HIS A 84 12.08 19.30 5.15
C HIS A 84 11.75 18.52 6.41
N GLU A 85 10.73 18.98 7.14
CA GLU A 85 10.15 18.22 8.23
C GLU A 85 9.20 17.15 7.68
N ILE A 86 9.47 15.88 8.02
CA ILE A 86 8.63 14.75 7.62
C ILE A 86 7.27 14.89 8.31
N GLY A 87 6.19 14.85 7.53
CA GLY A 87 4.83 14.90 8.07
C GLY A 87 4.49 13.70 8.96
N ASP A 88 3.57 13.89 9.91
CA ASP A 88 3.14 12.82 10.83
C ASP A 88 1.62 12.79 11.06
N LEU A 89 0.96 11.85 10.39
CA LEU A 89 -0.48 11.57 10.50
C LEU A 89 -0.94 11.19 11.91
N THR A 90 -0.03 10.82 12.80
CA THR A 90 -0.36 10.51 14.19
C THR A 90 -0.45 11.76 15.07
N ARG A 91 0.04 12.90 14.57
CA ARG A 91 0.08 14.19 15.27
C ARG A 91 -0.81 15.24 14.62
N GLU A 92 -0.90 15.21 13.29
CA GLU A 92 -1.63 16.20 12.50
C GLU A 92 -2.78 15.54 11.72
N PRO A 93 -3.93 16.22 11.58
CA PRO A 93 -5.05 15.70 10.81
C PRO A 93 -4.72 15.61 9.31
N MET A 94 -5.41 14.72 8.60
CA MET A 94 -5.25 14.56 7.15
C MET A 94 -5.80 15.77 6.39
N GLU A 95 -4.99 16.33 5.49
CA GLU A 95 -5.38 17.36 4.52
C GLU A 95 -4.92 16.94 3.11
N PHE A 96 -5.77 17.20 2.10
CA PHE A 96 -5.50 16.87 0.70
C PHE A 96 -5.23 18.15 -0.11
N PRO A 97 -4.31 18.12 -1.10
CA PRO A 97 -3.47 16.99 -1.48
C PRO A 97 -2.34 16.73 -0.47
N MET A 98 -1.99 15.46 -0.27
CA MET A 98 -0.96 15.01 0.65
C MET A 98 0.43 15.02 0.00
N THR A 99 1.46 15.19 0.81
CA THR A 99 2.84 14.90 0.39
C THR A 99 3.10 13.40 0.36
N ARG A 100 4.10 12.96 -0.42
CA ARG A 100 4.36 11.53 -0.63
C ARG A 100 4.77 10.80 0.65
N ASP A 101 5.48 11.44 1.56
CA ASP A 101 5.84 10.91 2.88
C ASP A 101 4.59 10.57 3.72
N LEU A 102 3.62 11.49 3.79
CA LEU A 102 2.34 11.27 4.46
C LEU A 102 1.53 10.16 3.77
N ARG A 103 1.50 10.12 2.44
CA ARG A 103 0.85 9.02 1.71
C ARG A 103 1.48 7.68 2.03
N LEU A 104 2.81 7.56 2.01
CA LEU A 104 3.51 6.32 2.35
C LEU A 104 3.24 5.92 3.82
N GLN A 105 3.18 6.87 4.75
CA GLN A 105 2.79 6.61 6.15
C GLN A 105 1.37 6.03 6.25
N ALA A 106 0.41 6.60 5.52
CA ALA A 106 -0.95 6.08 5.44
C ALA A 106 -1.00 4.67 4.82
N LEU A 107 -0.33 4.45 3.69
CA LEU A 107 -0.30 3.14 3.01
C LEU A 107 0.37 2.05 3.87
N ALA A 108 1.41 2.39 4.62
CA ALA A 108 2.04 1.47 5.57
C ALA A 108 1.03 0.98 6.63
N ARG A 109 0.14 1.88 7.10
CA ARG A 109 -0.92 1.60 8.07
C ARG A 109 -2.19 0.99 7.47
N GLY A 110 -2.39 1.14 6.16
CA GLY A 110 -3.62 0.75 5.48
C GLY A 110 -3.88 -0.76 5.46
N ASP A 111 -5.15 -1.12 5.28
CA ASP A 111 -5.62 -2.49 5.15
C ASP A 111 -4.99 -3.19 3.95
N GLU A 112 -4.44 -4.37 4.21
CA GLU A 112 -3.74 -5.15 3.18
C GLU A 112 -4.68 -5.63 2.07
N GLY A 113 -5.92 -6.02 2.40
CA GLY A 113 -6.89 -6.50 1.42
C GLY A 113 -7.37 -5.39 0.50
N PHE A 114 -7.68 -4.23 1.06
CA PHE A 114 -8.09 -3.04 0.31
C PHE A 114 -6.99 -2.57 -0.65
N LEU A 115 -5.76 -2.39 -0.17
CA LEU A 115 -4.65 -1.95 -1.01
C LEU A 115 -4.29 -3.00 -2.07
N LEU A 116 -4.37 -4.29 -1.73
CA LEU A 116 -4.20 -5.35 -2.72
C LEU A 116 -5.25 -5.27 -3.84
N ALA A 117 -6.52 -5.05 -3.49
CA ALA A 117 -7.59 -4.93 -4.47
C ALA A 117 -7.39 -3.72 -5.40
N LEU A 118 -6.98 -2.57 -4.85
CA LEU A 118 -6.63 -1.38 -5.61
C LEU A 118 -5.44 -1.64 -6.54
N GLY A 119 -4.32 -2.16 -6.00
CA GLY A 119 -3.15 -2.53 -6.80
C GLY A 119 -3.46 -3.55 -7.89
N TYR A 120 -4.33 -4.52 -7.62
CA TYR A 120 -4.80 -5.48 -8.62
C TYR A 120 -5.66 -4.81 -9.71
N SER A 121 -6.47 -3.81 -9.36
CA SER A 121 -7.28 -3.08 -10.33
C SER A 121 -6.42 -2.34 -11.37
N THR A 122 -5.27 -1.79 -10.97
CA THR A 122 -4.34 -1.13 -11.91
C THR A 122 -3.71 -2.11 -12.89
N GLN A 123 -3.40 -3.33 -12.44
CA GLN A 123 -2.94 -4.42 -13.30
C GLN A 123 -4.01 -4.87 -14.29
N ARG A 124 -5.29 -4.71 -13.93
CA ARG A 124 -6.45 -5.00 -14.78
C ARG A 124 -6.82 -3.87 -15.74
N GLY A 125 -6.12 -2.74 -15.68
CA GLY A 125 -6.25 -1.63 -16.64
C GLY A 125 -6.87 -0.35 -16.07
N TYR A 126 -7.32 -0.34 -14.80
CA TYR A 126 -7.87 0.86 -14.15
C TYR A 126 -6.73 1.74 -13.64
N GLY A 127 -6.32 2.78 -14.39
CA GLY A 127 -5.14 3.59 -14.05
C GLY A 127 -3.83 2.82 -14.29
N ARG A 128 -3.72 2.19 -15.48
CA ARG A 128 -2.65 1.26 -15.82
C ARG A 128 -1.25 1.90 -15.75
N ASN A 129 -0.34 1.31 -14.98
CA ASN A 129 1.04 1.80 -14.80
C ASN A 129 2.14 0.74 -15.13
N HIS A 130 1.76 -0.43 -15.67
CA HIS A 130 2.63 -1.56 -16.06
C HIS A 130 3.80 -1.84 -15.11
N PRO A 131 3.53 -2.46 -13.96
CA PRO A 131 4.55 -2.71 -12.94
C PRO A 131 5.42 -3.93 -13.27
N PHE A 132 6.70 -3.84 -12.91
CA PHE A 132 7.64 -4.95 -12.80
C PHE A 132 8.23 -4.95 -11.39
N THR A 133 8.38 -6.12 -10.79
CA THR A 133 9.12 -6.25 -9.53
C THR A 133 10.60 -5.97 -9.77
N GLY A 134 11.03 -4.73 -9.53
CA GLY A 134 12.42 -4.34 -9.60
C GLY A 134 13.21 -5.10 -8.56
N GLU A 135 12.79 -5.00 -7.30
CA GLU A 135 13.38 -5.76 -6.21
C GLU A 135 12.39 -5.95 -5.06
N ILE A 136 12.39 -7.15 -4.48
CA ILE A 136 11.86 -7.41 -3.14
C ILE A 136 13.00 -7.94 -2.30
N ARG A 137 13.26 -7.31 -1.16
CA ARG A 137 14.24 -7.78 -0.18
C ARG A 137 13.63 -7.85 1.20
N ILE A 138 13.97 -8.90 1.94
CA ILE A 138 13.57 -9.13 3.32
C ILE A 138 14.83 -9.39 4.13
N GLY A 139 14.92 -8.77 5.29
CA GLY A 139 16.05 -8.95 6.17
C GLY A 139 16.04 -8.02 7.36
N ASP A 140 17.07 -8.14 8.16
CA ASP A 140 17.26 -7.35 9.37
C ASP A 140 17.99 -6.04 9.05
N VAL A 141 17.47 -4.93 9.58
CA VAL A 141 18.08 -3.60 9.49
C VAL A 141 18.29 -3.06 10.90
N GLU A 142 19.44 -2.44 11.12
CA GLU A 142 19.78 -1.82 12.41
C GLU A 142 18.97 -0.53 12.64
N VAL A 143 18.48 -0.38 13.86
CA VAL A 143 17.76 0.83 14.29
C VAL A 143 18.68 1.64 15.18
N GLU A 144 19.01 2.85 14.74
CA GLU A 144 19.84 3.77 15.50
C GLU A 144 19.04 4.95 16.06
N PHE A 145 19.40 5.37 17.27
CA PHE A 145 18.82 6.53 17.94
C PHE A 145 19.91 7.49 18.42
N ASP A 146 19.73 8.79 18.16
CA ASP A 146 20.63 9.83 18.64
C ASP A 146 20.23 10.23 20.07
N VAL A 147 21.13 9.98 21.03
CA VAL A 147 20.93 10.38 22.42
C VAL A 147 21.61 11.74 22.64
N PRO A 148 20.86 12.82 22.93
CA PRO A 148 21.43 14.16 23.09
C PRO A 148 22.59 14.23 24.09
N GLU A 149 22.52 13.43 25.17
CA GLU A 149 23.52 13.38 26.22
C GLU A 149 24.83 12.67 25.84
N LEU A 150 24.78 11.78 24.83
CA LEU A 150 25.95 10.99 24.41
C LEU A 150 26.69 11.62 23.23
N GLY A 151 26.00 12.39 22.39
CA GLY A 151 26.59 13.07 21.22
C GLY A 151 26.98 12.12 20.07
N PHE A 152 26.52 10.87 20.11
CA PHE A 152 26.62 9.89 19.03
C PHE A 152 25.39 8.97 19.03
N ALA A 153 25.14 8.31 17.90
CA ALA A 153 24.03 7.38 17.74
C ALA A 153 24.30 6.05 18.44
N ILE A 154 23.28 5.49 19.07
CA ILE A 154 23.32 4.15 19.66
C ILE A 154 22.44 3.19 18.87
N SER A 155 22.91 1.96 18.74
CA SER A 155 22.10 0.85 18.21
C SER A 155 21.07 0.41 19.24
N LEU A 156 19.81 0.30 18.82
CA LEU A 156 18.70 -0.27 19.59
C LEU A 156 18.47 -1.75 19.28
N GLY A 157 19.26 -2.32 18.35
CA GLY A 157 19.07 -3.67 17.81
C GLY A 157 18.57 -3.64 16.36
N THR A 158 18.04 -4.78 15.90
CA THR A 158 17.58 -4.96 14.54
C THR A 158 16.07 -5.16 14.47
N ILE A 159 15.49 -4.77 13.33
CA ILE A 159 14.12 -5.08 12.96
C ILE A 159 14.11 -5.81 11.61
N GLN A 160 13.29 -6.84 11.51
CA GLN A 160 13.04 -7.48 10.23
C GLN A 160 12.04 -6.65 9.43
N ILE A 161 12.40 -6.31 8.19
CA ILE A 161 11.53 -5.56 7.28
C ILE A 161 11.52 -6.20 5.89
N THR A 162 10.45 -5.95 5.14
CA THR A 162 10.34 -6.22 3.71
C THR A 162 10.27 -4.90 2.96
N GLU A 163 11.19 -4.70 2.03
CA GLU A 163 11.21 -3.58 1.09
C GLU A 163 10.83 -4.07 -0.31
N CYS A 164 9.91 -3.37 -0.96
CA CYS A 164 9.49 -3.63 -2.33
C CYS A 164 9.63 -2.36 -3.19
N GLN A 165 10.40 -2.47 -4.27
CA GLN A 165 10.55 -1.44 -5.27
C GLN A 165 10.02 -1.94 -6.61
N MET A 166 8.92 -1.32 -7.07
CA MET A 166 8.35 -1.59 -8.39
C MET A 166 8.94 -0.62 -9.40
N VAL A 167 9.23 -1.14 -10.60
CA VAL A 167 9.58 -0.35 -11.78
C VAL A 167 8.34 -0.23 -12.65
N ASN A 168 7.99 0.97 -13.06
CA ASN A 168 6.76 1.28 -13.78
C ASN A 168 7.04 1.97 -15.10
N GLN A 169 6.08 1.90 -16.03
CA GLN A 169 6.27 2.32 -17.42
C GLN A 169 6.86 3.73 -17.54
N PHE A 170 7.72 3.86 -18.54
CA PHE A 170 8.48 5.06 -18.82
C PHE A 170 7.61 6.22 -19.27
N LYS A 171 7.93 7.42 -18.79
CA LYS A 171 7.40 8.69 -19.31
C LYS A 171 8.60 9.64 -19.49
N GLY A 172 8.85 10.05 -20.73
CA GLY A 172 9.77 11.15 -21.02
C GLY A 172 9.04 12.49 -20.92
N SER A 173 9.78 13.56 -20.68
CA SER A 173 9.23 14.92 -20.74
C SER A 173 10.09 15.80 -21.64
N ALA A 174 9.65 17.04 -21.87
CA ALA A 174 10.50 18.04 -22.53
C ALA A 174 11.75 18.41 -21.71
N LYS A 175 11.76 18.08 -20.39
CA LYS A 175 12.83 18.45 -19.45
C LYS A 175 13.75 17.28 -19.06
N ALA A 176 13.31 16.03 -19.24
CA ALA A 176 14.04 14.84 -18.82
C ALA A 176 13.92 13.71 -19.86
N PRO A 177 14.99 12.93 -20.10
CA PRO A 177 14.94 11.78 -20.99
C PRO A 177 13.90 10.75 -20.51
N PRO A 178 13.37 9.91 -21.40
CA PRO A 178 12.50 8.81 -21.00
C PRO A 178 13.21 7.89 -20.01
N GLN A 179 12.65 7.80 -18.80
CA GLN A 179 13.11 6.93 -17.73
C GLN A 179 11.91 6.21 -17.14
N PHE A 180 12.15 5.06 -16.51
CA PHE A 180 11.17 4.37 -15.70
C PHE A 180 10.79 5.21 -14.48
N THR A 181 9.53 5.08 -14.09
CA THR A 181 9.05 5.57 -12.80
C THR A 181 9.06 4.43 -11.80
N ARG A 182 8.77 4.73 -10.53
CA ARG A 182 8.79 3.71 -9.47
C ARG A 182 7.70 3.86 -8.43
N GLY A 183 7.40 2.73 -7.81
CA GLY A 183 6.60 2.63 -6.60
C GLY A 183 7.44 2.11 -5.44
N TYR A 184 7.07 2.47 -4.22
CA TYR A 184 7.78 2.08 -3.00
C TYR A 184 6.85 1.48 -1.94
N GLY A 185 7.27 0.38 -1.33
CA GLY A 185 6.58 -0.19 -0.18
C GLY A 185 7.57 -0.74 0.84
N LEU A 186 7.28 -0.49 2.13
CA LEU A 186 8.11 -0.93 3.25
C LEU A 186 7.22 -1.38 4.40
N VAL A 187 7.45 -2.58 4.91
CA VAL A 187 6.64 -3.19 5.98
C VAL A 187 7.50 -3.98 6.95
N PHE A 188 7.00 -4.23 8.15
CA PHE A 188 7.65 -5.13 9.11
C PHE A 188 7.47 -6.61 8.74
N GLY A 189 8.44 -7.43 9.11
CA GLY A 189 8.44 -8.88 8.91
C GLY A 189 8.43 -9.27 7.43
N GLN A 190 7.80 -10.41 7.12
CA GLN A 190 7.78 -11.04 5.79
C GLN A 190 6.49 -10.78 4.99
N SER A 191 5.81 -9.64 5.19
CA SER A 191 4.55 -9.34 4.47
C SER A 191 4.78 -8.78 3.05
N GLU A 192 5.35 -9.61 2.17
CA GLU A 192 5.66 -9.23 0.78
C GLU A 192 4.43 -8.71 0.03
N ARG A 193 3.27 -9.37 0.20
CA ARG A 193 2.04 -8.98 -0.50
C ARG A 193 1.57 -7.57 -0.12
N LYS A 194 1.72 -7.17 1.14
CA LYS A 194 1.44 -5.79 1.58
C LYS A 194 2.45 -4.81 0.97
N ALA A 195 3.74 -5.12 1.02
CA ALA A 195 4.79 -4.26 0.46
C ALA A 195 4.59 -4.04 -1.06
N MET A 196 4.23 -5.10 -1.80
CA MET A 196 3.90 -5.02 -3.21
C MET A 196 2.65 -4.17 -3.46
N ALA A 197 1.56 -4.38 -2.71
CA ALA A 197 0.34 -3.59 -2.83
C ALA A 197 0.60 -2.10 -2.55
N MET A 198 1.35 -1.81 -1.49
CA MET A 198 1.79 -0.45 -1.14
C MET A 198 2.59 0.18 -2.27
N SER A 199 3.56 -0.53 -2.84
CA SER A 199 4.37 -0.05 -3.96
C SER A 199 3.54 0.26 -5.22
N LEU A 200 2.57 -0.60 -5.54
CA LEU A 200 1.66 -0.38 -6.67
C LEU A 200 0.75 0.84 -6.48
N VAL A 201 0.22 1.01 -5.27
CA VAL A 201 -0.70 2.11 -4.94
C VAL A 201 0.06 3.43 -4.78
N ASP A 202 1.25 3.43 -4.17
CA ASP A 202 2.14 4.61 -4.13
C ASP A 202 2.35 5.17 -5.54
N ARG A 203 2.75 4.34 -6.50
CA ARG A 203 2.91 4.79 -7.88
C ARG A 203 1.61 5.31 -8.49
N ALA A 204 0.46 4.71 -8.20
CA ALA A 204 -0.83 5.16 -8.72
C ALA A 204 -1.23 6.54 -8.17
N LEU A 205 -0.95 6.81 -6.89
CA LEU A 205 -1.20 8.09 -6.24
C LEU A 205 -0.26 9.22 -6.70
N ARG A 206 0.84 8.89 -7.39
CA ARG A 206 1.72 9.87 -8.03
C ARG A 206 1.20 10.37 -9.39
N ALA A 207 -0.08 10.14 -9.71
CA ALA A 207 -0.66 10.52 -10.99
C ALA A 207 -0.46 12.01 -11.30
N GLU A 208 -0.78 12.90 -10.36
CA GLU A 208 -0.62 14.35 -10.55
C GLU A 208 0.85 14.77 -10.72
N GLU A 209 1.75 14.22 -9.90
CA GLU A 209 3.21 14.45 -10.00
C GLU A 209 3.76 14.12 -11.39
N LEU A 210 3.15 13.12 -12.04
CA LEU A 210 3.57 12.57 -13.33
C LEU A 210 2.72 13.09 -14.50
N GLY A 211 1.82 14.04 -14.25
CA GLY A 211 0.91 14.61 -15.25
C GLY A 211 0.03 13.54 -15.91
N GLU A 212 -0.53 12.64 -15.11
CA GLU A 212 -1.48 11.60 -15.52
C GLU A 212 -2.89 12.02 -15.14
N ASP A 213 -3.87 11.68 -15.98
CA ASP A 213 -5.27 11.86 -15.65
C ASP A 213 -5.68 10.86 -14.55
N ILE A 214 -6.47 11.32 -13.59
CA ILE A 214 -7.11 10.47 -12.57
C ILE A 214 -8.34 9.83 -13.21
N THR A 215 -8.21 8.56 -13.59
CA THR A 215 -9.26 7.82 -14.33
C THR A 215 -9.80 6.63 -13.57
N ALA A 216 -9.21 6.32 -12.42
CA ALA A 216 -9.51 5.12 -11.66
C ALA A 216 -9.39 5.36 -10.15
N PRO A 217 -10.10 4.58 -9.31
CA PRO A 217 -10.08 4.74 -7.86
C PRO A 217 -8.68 4.65 -7.25
N ALA A 218 -7.79 3.82 -7.79
CA ALA A 218 -6.42 3.68 -7.28
C ALA A 218 -5.54 4.93 -7.47
N GLN A 219 -5.96 5.87 -8.34
CA GLN A 219 -5.28 7.14 -8.58
C GLN A 219 -5.93 8.30 -7.80
N ASP A 220 -7.11 8.09 -7.21
CA ASP A 220 -7.86 9.10 -6.47
C ASP A 220 -7.35 9.12 -5.02
N GLU A 221 -6.55 10.13 -4.68
CA GLU A 221 -5.86 10.23 -3.40
C GLU A 221 -6.81 10.26 -2.21
N GLU A 222 -7.85 11.09 -2.26
CA GLU A 222 -8.81 11.21 -1.18
C GLU A 222 -9.59 9.90 -0.99
N PHE A 223 -10.01 9.26 -2.09
CA PHE A 223 -10.69 7.97 -2.03
C PHE A 223 -9.81 6.88 -1.44
N VAL A 224 -8.54 6.77 -1.86
CA VAL A 224 -7.66 5.71 -1.36
C VAL A 224 -7.33 5.92 0.11
N ILE A 225 -6.85 7.11 0.49
CA ILE A 225 -6.35 7.34 1.84
C ILE A 225 -7.48 7.26 2.87
N SER A 226 -8.63 7.89 2.60
CA SER A 226 -9.77 7.97 3.54
C SER A 226 -10.43 6.61 3.83
N HIS A 227 -10.19 5.59 2.99
CA HIS A 227 -10.80 4.27 3.13
C HIS A 227 -9.76 3.17 3.40
N SER A 228 -8.50 3.54 3.64
CA SER A 228 -7.41 2.58 3.82
C SER A 228 -7.25 2.10 5.26
N ASP A 229 -7.45 2.94 6.28
CA ASP A 229 -7.23 2.55 7.68
C ASP A 229 -8.41 1.72 8.21
N ASN A 230 -8.21 0.40 8.38
CA ASN A 230 -9.26 -0.49 8.87
C ASN A 230 -9.63 -0.26 10.33
N VAL A 231 -8.81 0.43 11.14
CA VAL A 231 -9.22 0.82 12.49
C VAL A 231 -10.39 1.79 12.41
N GLN A 232 -10.33 2.75 11.48
CA GLN A 232 -11.43 3.67 11.21
C GLN A 232 -12.60 2.97 10.50
N ALA A 233 -12.32 2.22 9.43
CA ALA A 233 -13.36 1.58 8.63
C ALA A 233 -14.17 0.55 9.43
N THR A 234 -13.50 -0.31 10.22
CA THR A 234 -14.19 -1.29 11.08
C THR A 234 -15.05 -0.58 12.12
N GLY A 235 -14.52 0.44 12.80
CA GLY A 235 -15.28 1.21 13.78
C GLY A 235 -16.55 1.82 13.18
N PHE A 236 -16.42 2.44 12.00
CA PHE A 236 -17.54 3.09 11.33
C PHE A 236 -18.51 2.12 10.65
N VAL A 237 -18.10 0.93 10.20
CA VAL A 237 -19.08 -0.04 9.70
C VAL A 237 -19.84 -0.68 10.86
N GLU A 238 -19.13 -1.03 11.93
CA GLU A 238 -19.71 -1.73 13.06
C GLU A 238 -20.60 -0.85 13.95
N HIS A 239 -20.46 0.49 13.90
CA HIS A 239 -21.29 1.39 14.69
C HIS A 239 -22.79 1.19 14.40
N LEU A 240 -23.16 0.71 13.21
CA LEU A 240 -24.56 0.44 12.82
C LEU A 240 -25.27 -0.57 13.75
N LYS A 241 -24.52 -1.35 14.54
CA LYS A 241 -25.07 -2.22 15.60
C LYS A 241 -25.63 -1.43 16.79
N LEU A 242 -25.21 -0.18 16.98
CA LEU A 242 -25.69 0.67 18.05
C LEU A 242 -27.13 1.12 17.81
N PRO A 243 -27.86 1.57 18.84
CA PRO A 243 -29.24 1.98 18.68
C PRO A 243 -29.38 3.25 17.83
N HIS A 244 -29.98 3.12 16.65
CA HIS A 244 -30.33 4.23 15.74
C HIS A 244 -31.86 4.49 15.69
N TYR A 245 -32.59 4.06 16.73
CA TYR A 245 -34.07 4.08 16.69
C TYR A 245 -34.65 5.50 16.64
N VAL A 246 -33.95 6.52 17.16
CA VAL A 246 -34.42 7.92 17.10
C VAL A 246 -34.39 8.43 15.66
N ASP A 247 -33.24 8.33 14.99
CA ASP A 247 -33.09 8.73 13.59
C ASP A 247 -34.03 7.91 12.69
N PHE A 248 -34.14 6.61 12.96
CA PHE A 248 -35.07 5.75 12.23
C PHE A 248 -36.55 6.13 12.42
N GLN A 249 -36.96 6.65 13.60
CA GLN A 249 -38.32 7.17 13.77
C GLN A 249 -38.58 8.41 12.90
N ALA A 250 -37.60 9.31 12.75
CA ALA A 250 -37.74 10.48 11.90
C ALA A 250 -37.95 10.07 10.42
N GLU A 251 -37.19 9.09 9.95
CA GLU A 251 -37.36 8.50 8.61
C GLU A 251 -38.71 7.80 8.45
N LEU A 252 -39.14 7.02 9.46
CA LEU A 252 -40.46 6.37 9.45
C LEU A 252 -41.60 7.38 9.33
N ASP A 253 -41.52 8.51 10.04
CA ASP A 253 -42.54 9.55 9.99
C ASP A 253 -42.56 10.30 8.66
N LEU A 254 -41.40 10.50 8.03
CA LEU A 254 -41.33 11.01 6.65
C LEU A 254 -42.02 10.05 5.67
N VAL A 255 -41.65 8.76 5.70
CA VAL A 255 -42.24 7.74 4.83
C VAL A 255 -43.75 7.64 5.04
N ARG A 256 -44.23 7.68 6.30
CA ARG A 256 -45.67 7.67 6.61
C ARG A 256 -46.41 8.89 6.06
N ARG A 257 -45.80 10.08 6.08
CA ARG A 257 -46.37 11.28 5.47
C ARG A 257 -46.48 11.13 3.96
N MET A 258 -45.41 10.73 3.29
CA MET A 258 -45.41 10.51 1.83
C MET A 258 -46.45 9.47 1.40
N ARG A 259 -46.64 8.40 2.19
CA ARG A 259 -47.68 7.39 1.91
C ARG A 259 -49.10 7.96 2.03
N ARG A 260 -49.37 8.78 3.07
CA ARG A 260 -50.68 9.45 3.22
C ARG A 260 -50.96 10.41 2.06
N GLU A 261 -49.97 11.17 1.63
CA GLU A 261 -50.10 12.08 0.48
C GLU A 261 -50.37 11.32 -0.83
N PHE A 262 -49.66 10.20 -1.04
CA PHE A 262 -49.90 9.33 -2.19
C PHE A 262 -51.31 8.74 -2.21
N GLU A 263 -51.79 8.23 -1.08
CA GLU A 263 -53.16 7.68 -0.96
C GLU A 263 -54.22 8.76 -1.17
N ALA A 264 -54.03 9.96 -0.62
CA ALA A 264 -54.95 11.08 -0.82
C ALA A 264 -55.02 11.53 -2.29
N ALA A 265 -53.87 11.62 -2.98
CA ALA A 265 -53.81 11.96 -4.39
C ALA A 265 -54.47 10.89 -5.28
N ARG A 266 -54.32 9.62 -4.91
CA ARG A 266 -54.92 8.50 -5.63
C ARG A 266 -56.45 8.45 -5.47
N ASN A 267 -56.94 8.59 -4.23
CA ASN A 267 -58.38 8.61 -3.96
C ASN A 267 -59.06 9.81 -4.61
N GLY A 268 -58.44 10.99 -4.59
CA GLY A 268 -58.95 12.17 -5.31
C GLY A 268 -59.00 12.01 -6.84
N SER A 269 -58.16 11.12 -7.41
CA SER A 269 -58.19 10.80 -8.84
C SER A 269 -59.26 9.76 -9.21
N GLU A 270 -59.64 8.89 -8.27
CA GLU A 270 -60.74 7.92 -8.43
C GLU A 270 -62.10 8.64 -8.29
N ASP A 271 -62.25 9.53 -7.30
CA ASP A 271 -63.45 10.36 -7.14
C ASP A 271 -63.69 11.30 -8.35
N MET A 272 -62.62 11.82 -8.97
CA MET A 272 -62.72 12.61 -10.21
C MET A 272 -63.11 11.78 -11.45
N LYS A 273 -62.84 10.46 -11.46
CA LYS A 273 -63.25 9.57 -12.54
C LYS A 273 -64.71 9.13 -12.38
N GLU A 274 -65.16 8.84 -11.16
CA GLU A 274 -66.58 8.52 -10.90
C GLU A 274 -67.50 9.74 -11.08
N ALA A 275 -67.02 10.96 -10.82
CA ALA A 275 -67.80 12.18 -11.08
C ALA A 275 -67.88 12.59 -12.56
N ALA A 276 -67.13 11.92 -13.45
CA ALA A 276 -67.06 12.20 -14.88
C ALA A 276 -67.79 11.14 -15.76
N GLU A 277 -68.36 10.09 -15.17
CA GLU A 277 -69.35 9.18 -15.77
C GLU A 277 -70.79 9.61 -15.44
#